data_AF-A0A1M5QL89-F1
#
_entry.id   AF-A0A1M5QL89-F1
#
_cell.length_a   1.000
_cell.length_b   1.000
_cell.length_c   1.000
_cell.angle_alpha   90.00
_cell.angle_beta   90.00
_cell.angle_gamma   90.00
#
_symmetry.space_group_name_H-M   'P 1'
#
loop_
_entity.id
_entity.type
_entity.pdbx_description
1 polymer ?
#
loop_
_entity_poly.entity_id
_entity_poly.type
_entity_poly.pdbx_seq_one_letter_code
_entity_poly.pdbx_strand_id
1 'polypeptide(L)'
;MYNVISEINKLEEKYGEEFNWGTDLKPEYFETELKRETTIAPFKSVKAIARSYSNDDVLFVLDDEVYRIYHLTYSGGNPRYQEFTDGQAAVDYIEKRFLNEYL
;
A
#
# COMPACT_ATOMS: atom_id res chain seq x y z
N MET A 1 -13.66 13.56 2.80
CA MET A 1 -12.51 12.73 3.20
C MET A 1 -12.15 11.86 2.02
N TYR A 2 -10.90 11.87 1.59
CA TYR A 2 -10.45 11.06 0.46
C TYR A 2 -10.50 9.57 0.83
N ASN A 3 -11.13 8.73 0.01
CA ASN A 3 -11.29 7.29 0.29
C ASN A 3 -10.36 6.48 -0.60
N VAL A 4 -9.18 6.17 -0.07
CA VAL A 4 -8.13 5.45 -0.80
C VAL A 4 -8.60 4.11 -1.36
N ILE A 5 -9.33 3.31 -0.58
CA ILE A 5 -9.86 2.00 -1.02
C ILE A 5 -10.75 2.18 -2.26
N SER A 6 -11.67 3.14 -2.20
CA SER A 6 -12.58 3.40 -3.32
C SER A 6 -11.84 3.87 -4.57
N GLU A 7 -10.76 4.65 -4.43
CA GLU A 7 -10.01 5.13 -5.59
C GLU A 7 -9.13 4.04 -6.20
N ILE A 8 -8.51 3.17 -5.40
CA ILE A 8 -7.80 1.99 -5.92
C ILE A 8 -8.75 1.09 -6.70
N ASN A 9 -9.96 0.82 -6.20
CA ASN A 9 -10.94 0.01 -6.92
C ASN A 9 -11.37 0.66 -8.25
N LYS A 10 -11.48 1.99 -8.32
CA LYS A 10 -11.74 2.68 -9.60
C LYS A 10 -10.59 2.53 -10.58
N LEU A 11 -9.34 2.48 -10.12
CA LEU A 11 -8.19 2.22 -10.99
C LEU A 11 -8.22 0.77 -11.50
N GLU A 12 -8.56 -0.18 -10.64
CA GLU A 12 -8.75 -1.59 -11.01
C GLU A 12 -9.86 -1.75 -12.04
N GLU A 13 -10.99 -1.06 -11.89
CA GLU A 13 -12.07 -1.00 -12.90
C GLU A 13 -11.64 -0.30 -14.20
N LYS A 14 -10.86 0.78 -14.11
CA LYS A 14 -10.42 1.59 -15.26
C LYS A 14 -9.42 0.87 -16.15
N TYR A 15 -8.44 0.19 -15.55
CA TYR A 15 -7.34 -0.47 -16.26
C TYR A 15 -7.57 -1.97 -16.43
N GLY A 16 -8.54 -2.55 -15.72
CA GLY A 16 -8.92 -3.95 -15.85
C GLY A 16 -7.85 -4.91 -15.35
N GLU A 17 -7.78 -6.10 -15.97
CA GLU A 17 -6.90 -7.20 -15.55
C GLU A 17 -5.41 -6.87 -15.61
N GLU A 18 -5.02 -5.83 -16.35
CA GLU A 18 -3.63 -5.38 -16.43
C GLU A 18 -3.20 -4.60 -15.18
N PHE A 19 -4.15 -4.04 -14.42
CA PHE A 19 -3.83 -3.28 -13.22
C PHE A 19 -3.25 -4.19 -12.14
N ASN A 20 -2.09 -3.80 -11.60
CA ASN A 20 -1.32 -4.65 -10.70
C ASN A 20 -1.49 -4.29 -9.22
N TRP A 21 -2.49 -3.50 -8.85
CA TRP A 21 -2.82 -3.18 -7.46
C TRP A 21 -4.28 -3.48 -7.17
N GLY A 22 -4.59 -3.80 -5.92
CA GLY A 22 -5.98 -3.93 -5.52
C GLY A 22 -6.18 -4.03 -4.02
N THR A 23 -7.45 -4.12 -3.64
CA THR A 23 -7.90 -4.11 -2.24
C THR A 23 -8.38 -5.49 -1.77
N ASP A 24 -8.25 -6.52 -2.60
CA ASP A 24 -8.41 -7.90 -2.15
C ASP A 24 -7.16 -8.34 -1.37
N LEU A 25 -7.21 -8.12 -0.05
CA LEU A 25 -6.14 -8.47 0.87
C LEU A 25 -6.71 -8.95 2.21
N LYS A 26 -5.87 -9.65 2.98
CA LYS A 26 -6.12 -9.96 4.40
C LYS A 26 -5.34 -8.97 5.26
N PRO A 27 -5.93 -7.86 5.74
CA PRO A 27 -5.17 -6.79 6.36
C PRO A 27 -4.35 -7.25 7.55
N GLU A 28 -4.91 -8.13 8.39
CA GLU A 28 -4.28 -8.62 9.61
C GLU A 28 -2.98 -9.39 9.34
N TYR A 29 -2.92 -10.08 8.19
CA TYR A 29 -1.71 -10.78 7.76
C TYR A 29 -0.59 -9.77 7.48
N PHE A 30 -0.85 -8.78 6.63
CA PHE A 30 0.14 -7.77 6.25
C PHE A 30 0.55 -6.87 7.40
N GLU A 31 -0.39 -6.51 8.28
CA GLU A 31 -0.09 -5.76 9.50
C GLU A 31 0.84 -6.55 10.44
N THR A 32 0.65 -7.86 10.52
CA THR A 32 1.51 -8.75 11.33
C THR A 32 2.91 -8.85 10.71
N GLU A 33 3.00 -9.02 9.40
CA GLU A 33 4.28 -9.08 8.69
C GLU A 33 5.06 -7.76 8.83
N LEU A 34 4.40 -6.61 8.65
CA LEU A 34 5.03 -5.30 8.86
C LEU A 34 5.55 -5.14 10.30
N LYS A 35 4.75 -5.53 11.31
CA LYS A 35 5.15 -5.47 12.73
C LYS A 35 6.32 -6.40 13.06
N ARG A 36 6.48 -7.51 12.33
CA ARG A 36 7.60 -8.44 12.48
C ARG A 36 8.88 -7.87 11.88
N GLU A 37 8.77 -7.16 10.77
CA GLU A 37 9.90 -6.69 9.98
C GLU A 37 10.40 -5.30 10.38
N THR A 38 9.52 -4.45 10.92
CA THR A 38 9.92 -3.12 11.37
C THR A 38 9.38 -2.77 12.75
N THR A 39 10.10 -1.89 13.44
CA THR A 39 9.58 -1.26 14.64
C THR A 39 8.63 -0.15 14.22
N ILE A 40 7.32 -0.38 14.38
CA ILE A 40 6.29 0.60 14.05
C ILE A 40 6.04 1.60 15.20
N ALA A 41 6.73 1.48 16.33
CA ALA A 41 6.70 2.53 17.35
C ALA A 41 7.24 3.84 16.74
N PRO A 42 6.48 4.96 16.80
CA PRO A 42 5.47 5.30 17.81
C PRO A 42 3.99 5.13 17.42
N PHE A 43 3.66 4.58 16.25
CA PHE A 43 2.27 4.55 15.77
C PHE A 43 1.41 3.56 16.58
N LYS A 44 0.17 3.95 16.89
CA LYS A 44 -0.81 3.18 17.67
C LYS A 44 -1.67 2.28 16.79
N SER A 45 -1.97 2.71 15.56
CA SER A 45 -2.73 1.94 14.59
C SER A 45 -1.96 1.77 13.29
N VAL A 46 -2.15 0.61 12.67
CA VAL A 46 -1.56 0.22 11.39
C VAL A 46 -2.66 -0.52 10.65
N LYS A 47 -3.01 -0.08 9.46
CA LYS A 47 -4.02 -0.75 8.63
C LYS A 47 -3.47 -0.93 7.22
N ALA A 48 -3.49 -2.16 6.71
CA ALA A 48 -3.20 -2.40 5.30
C ALA A 48 -4.43 -2.02 4.46
N ILE A 49 -4.22 -1.27 3.38
CA ILE A 49 -5.27 -0.70 2.55
C ILE A 49 -5.34 -1.37 1.18
N ALA A 50 -4.19 -1.57 0.56
CA ALA A 50 -4.07 -2.14 -0.78
C ALA A 50 -2.73 -2.85 -0.92
N ARG A 51 -2.63 -3.80 -1.84
CA ARG A 51 -1.39 -4.50 -2.15
C ARG A 51 -1.14 -4.49 -3.65
N SER A 52 0.13 -4.61 -4.01
CA SER A 52 0.54 -5.00 -5.34
C SER A 52 0.31 -6.51 -5.55
N TYR A 53 -0.14 -6.86 -6.74
CA TYR A 53 -0.23 -8.23 -7.23
C TYR A 53 1.04 -8.65 -7.98
N SER A 54 1.89 -7.70 -8.38
CA SER A 54 3.13 -7.98 -9.14
C SER A 54 4.39 -8.03 -8.27
N ASN A 55 4.35 -7.54 -7.04
CA ASN A 55 5.48 -7.54 -6.11
C ASN A 55 5.01 -7.52 -4.64
N ASP A 56 5.97 -7.36 -3.72
CA ASP A 56 5.75 -7.37 -2.27
C ASP A 56 5.39 -6.00 -1.67
N ASP A 57 4.97 -5.05 -2.51
CA ASP A 57 4.54 -3.73 -2.07
C ASP A 57 3.13 -3.76 -1.45
N VAL A 58 2.98 -3.11 -0.30
CA VAL A 58 1.71 -2.97 0.41
C VAL A 58 1.56 -1.54 0.90
N LEU A 59 0.41 -0.93 0.61
CA LEU A 59 0.02 0.40 1.10
C LEU A 59 -0.61 0.26 2.48
N PHE A 60 -0.04 0.96 3.45
CA PHE A 60 -0.55 1.07 4.81
C PHE A 60 -0.95 2.51 5.13
N VAL A 61 -1.90 2.65 6.06
CA VAL A 61 -2.11 3.88 6.82
C VAL A 61 -1.72 3.65 8.28
N LEU A 62 -0.94 4.58 8.84
CA LEU A 62 -0.47 4.58 10.22
C LEU A 62 -1.17 5.73 10.96
N ASP A 63 -1.75 5.43 12.12
CA ASP A 63 -2.54 6.36 12.93
C ASP A 63 -3.66 7.10 12.15
N ASP A 64 -4.15 6.47 11.08
CA ASP A 64 -5.15 7.06 10.17
C ASP A 64 -4.70 8.40 9.50
N GLU A 65 -3.40 8.73 9.56
CA GLU A 65 -2.83 10.00 9.10
C GLU A 65 -1.69 9.81 8.09
N VAL A 66 -0.81 8.84 8.31
CA VAL A 66 0.42 8.68 7.52
C VAL A 66 0.30 7.53 6.54
N TYR A 67 0.44 7.81 5.26
CA TYR A 67 0.37 6.81 4.20
C TYR A 67 1.77 6.37 3.79
N ARG A 68 2.01 5.05 3.78
CA ARG A 68 3.29 4.47 3.37
C ARG A 68 3.10 3.23 2.53
N ILE A 69 3.84 3.15 1.42
CA ILE A 69 4.03 1.88 0.71
C ILE A 69 5.31 1.25 1.26
N TYR A 70 5.17 0.05 1.83
CA TYR A 70 6.29 -0.77 2.27
C TYR A 70 6.52 -1.91 1.27
N HIS A 71 7.77 -2.15 0.92
CA HIS A 71 8.20 -3.37 0.25
C HIS A 71 8.59 -4.40 1.30
N LEU A 72 7.70 -5.34 1.60
CA LEU A 72 7.91 -6.36 2.64
C LEU A 72 9.00 -7.35 2.20
N THR A 73 9.80 -7.85 3.13
CA THR A 73 10.92 -8.75 2.84
C THR A 73 10.62 -10.21 3.20
N TYR A 74 9.58 -10.48 3.98
CA TYR A 74 9.20 -11.78 4.54
C TYR A 74 10.33 -12.51 5.30
N SER A 75 11.40 -11.79 5.60
CA SER A 75 12.64 -12.28 6.17
C SER A 75 13.15 -11.17 7.05
N GLY A 76 12.95 -11.34 8.37
CA GLY A 76 13.13 -10.30 9.39
C GLY A 76 14.28 -9.33 9.07
N GLY A 77 13.91 -8.11 8.68
CA GLY A 77 14.81 -7.09 8.15
C GLY A 77 14.02 -5.80 7.94
N ASN A 78 14.69 -4.66 7.82
CA ASN A 78 14.01 -3.36 7.72
C ASN A 78 13.44 -3.16 6.31
N PRO A 79 12.12 -3.28 6.09
CA PRO A 79 11.51 -3.07 4.79
C PRO A 79 11.70 -1.62 4.37
N ARG A 80 11.98 -1.41 3.08
CA ARG A 80 12.04 -0.06 2.52
C ARG A 80 10.63 0.48 2.39
N TYR A 81 10.47 1.78 2.61
CA TYR A 81 9.18 2.43 2.41
C TYR A 81 9.31 3.77 1.70
N GLN A 82 8.21 4.14 1.03
CA GLN A 82 7.94 5.48 0.53
C GLN A 82 6.78 6.05 1.34
N GLU A 83 6.97 7.23 1.91
CA GLU A 83 5.92 7.98 2.61
C GLU A 83 5.27 9.01 1.67
N PHE A 84 3.99 9.26 1.88
CA PHE A 84 3.17 10.18 1.10
C PHE A 84 2.54 11.23 2.01
N THR A 85 2.30 12.42 1.45
CA THR A 85 1.69 13.54 2.16
C THR A 85 0.24 13.27 2.56
N ASP A 86 -0.46 12.47 1.76
CA ASP A 86 -1.84 12.05 1.99
C ASP A 86 -2.18 10.82 1.12
N GLY A 87 -3.42 10.34 1.24
CA GLY A 87 -3.92 9.20 0.47
C GLY A 87 -4.02 9.47 -1.03
N GLN A 88 -4.26 10.71 -1.47
CA GLN A 88 -4.33 11.05 -2.90
C GLN A 88 -2.95 10.93 -3.53
N ALA A 89 -1.92 11.47 -2.87
CA ALA A 89 -0.55 11.34 -3.34
C ALA A 89 -0.09 9.87 -3.45
N ALA A 90 -0.57 8.99 -2.55
CA ALA A 90 -0.32 7.56 -2.64
C ALA A 90 -0.99 6.92 -3.87
N VAL A 91 -2.27 7.22 -4.12
CA VAL A 91 -3.01 6.69 -5.28
C VAL A 91 -2.43 7.21 -6.60
N ASP A 92 -2.13 8.51 -6.69
CA ASP A 92 -1.53 9.14 -7.87
C ASP A 92 -0.17 8.50 -8.20
N TYR A 93 0.62 8.19 -7.17
CA TYR A 93 1.89 7.50 -7.34
C TYR A 93 1.72 6.09 -7.88
N ILE A 94 0.74 5.32 -7.37
CA ILE A 94 0.45 3.96 -7.83
C ILE A 94 0.02 3.99 -9.31
N GLU A 95 -0.94 4.85 -9.67
CA GLU A 95 -1.39 5.00 -11.05
C GLU A 95 -0.23 5.41 -11.97
N LYS A 96 0.55 6.42 -11.57
CA LYS A 96 1.69 6.90 -12.37
C LYS A 96 2.77 5.82 -12.54
N ARG A 97 3.06 5.01 -11.52
CA ARG A 97 3.97 3.87 -11.63
C ARG A 97 3.47 2.87 -12.66
N PHE A 98 2.20 2.47 -12.55
CA PHE A 98 1.56 1.57 -13.51
C PHE A 98 1.67 2.10 -14.95
N LEU A 99 1.30 3.35 -15.16
CA LEU A 99 1.35 4.00 -16.48
C LEU A 99 2.76 4.12 -17.09
N ASN A 100 3.83 4.18 -16.27
CA ASN A 100 5.20 4.32 -16.78
C ASN A 100 5.90 2.97 -16.98
N GLU A 101 5.47 1.93 -16.27
CA GLU A 101 6.12 0.62 -16.26
C GLU A 101 5.42 -0.41 -17.16
N TYR A 102 4.12 -0.25 -17.38
CA TYR A 102 3.29 -1.26 -18.05
C TYR A 102 2.55 -0.74 -19.30
N LEU A 103 2.52 0.57 -19.52
CA LEU A 103 1.93 1.23 -20.70
C LEU A 103 2.98 2.05 -21.45
#